data_AF-A0A8J7BC23-F1
#
_entry.id   AF-A0A8J7BC23-F1
#
_cell.length_a   1.000
_cell.length_b   1.000
_cell.length_c   1.000
_cell.angle_alpha   90.00
_cell.angle_beta   90.00
_cell.angle_gamma   90.00
#
_symmetry.space_group_name_H-M   'P 1'
#
loop_
_entity.id
_entity.type
_entity.pdbx_description
1 polymer ?
#
loop_
_entity_poly.entity_id
_entity_poly.type
_entity_poly.pdbx_seq_one_letter_code
_entity_poly.pdbx_strand_id
1 'polypeptide(L)' 'MAEQSMAWASVLQAFQQIWGYSDFRPPQDAIVKALLNHQDILVVLPTGENYSLLS' A
#
# COMPACT_ATOMS: atom_id res chain seq x y z
N MET A 1 8.77 -16.41 -7.43
CA MET A 1 7.35 -16.03 -7.66
C MET A 1 6.49 -16.30 -6.44
N ALA A 2 6.47 -17.51 -5.86
CA ALA A 2 5.64 -17.82 -4.69
C ALA A 2 5.94 -16.96 -3.44
N GLU A 3 7.21 -16.60 -3.21
CA GLU A 3 7.64 -15.82 -2.04
C GLU A 3 7.10 -14.39 -2.05
N GLN A 4 7.03 -13.75 -3.23
CA GLN A 4 6.43 -12.42 -3.38
C GLN A 4 4.91 -12.45 -3.17
N SER A 5 4.24 -13.53 -3.60
CA SER A 5 2.81 -13.71 -3.37
C SER A 5 2.47 -13.89 -1.88
N MET A 6 3.33 -14.57 -1.12
CA MET A 6 3.16 -14.69 0.34
C MET A 6 3.40 -13.36 1.06
N ALA A 7 4.42 -12.60 0.65
CA ALA A 7 4.69 -11.28 1.21
C ALA A 7 3.51 -10.31 0.99
N TRP A 8 2.89 -10.32 -0.20
CA TRP A 8 1.73 -9.46 -0.49
C TRP A 8 0.51 -9.83 0.36
N ALA A 9 0.24 -11.12 0.57
CA ALA A 9 -0.85 -11.56 1.43
C ALA A 9 -0.65 -11.08 2.89
N SER A 10 0.57 -11.14 3.42
CA SER A 10 0.89 -10.61 4.76
C SER A 10 0.70 -9.10 4.85
N VAL A 11 1.05 -8.37 3.79
CA VAL A 11 0.84 -6.91 3.71
C VAL A 11 -0.66 -6.58 3.74
N LEU A 12 -1.48 -7.25 2.93
CA LEU A 12 -2.94 -7.05 2.95
C LEU A 12 -3.56 -7.42 4.29
N GLN A 13 -3.10 -8.50 4.93
CA GLN A 13 -3.55 -8.87 6.26
C GLN A 13 -3.23 -7.78 7.29
N ALA A 14 -1.99 -7.30 7.32
CA ALA A 14 -1.59 -6.21 8.22
C ALA A 14 -2.38 -4.92 7.94
N PHE A 15 -2.59 -4.61 6.66
CA PHE A 15 -3.37 -3.46 6.22
C PHE A 15 -4.81 -3.51 6.73
N GLN A 16 -5.46 -4.67 6.59
CA GLN A 16 -6.81 -4.89 7.07
C GLN A 16 -6.88 -4.84 8.61
N GLN A 17 -5.88 -5.35 9.33
CA GLN A 17 -5.88 -5.32 10.79
C GLN A 17 -5.73 -3.90 11.37
N ILE A 18 -4.93 -3.05 10.73
CA ILE A 18 -4.64 -1.70 11.23
C ILE A 18 -5.73 -0.71 10.79
N TRP A 19 -6.20 -0.82 9.54
CA TRP A 19 -7.10 0.17 8.94
C TRP A 19 -8.49 -0.37 8.55
N GLY A 20 -8.73 -1.68 8.62
CA GLY A 20 -10.03 -2.28 8.31
C GLY A 20 -10.36 -2.43 6.83
N TYR A 21 -9.48 -1.99 5.93
CA TYR A 21 -9.68 -2.08 4.48
C TYR A 21 -9.25 -3.43 3.91
N SER A 22 -10.04 -3.97 2.98
CA SER A 22 -9.73 -5.24 2.32
C SER A 22 -8.68 -5.12 1.22
N ASP A 23 -8.48 -3.92 0.67
CA ASP A 23 -7.48 -3.66 -0.36
C ASP A 23 -7.08 -2.17 -0.41
N PHE A 24 -5.94 -1.88 -1.01
CA PHE A 24 -5.45 -0.54 -1.25
C PHE A 24 -6.25 0.16 -2.36
N ARG A 25 -6.46 1.46 -2.23
CA ARG A 25 -7.03 2.27 -3.33
C ARG A 25 -5.89 2.73 -4.26
N PRO A 26 -6.03 2.63 -5.60
CA PRO A 26 -5.02 3.16 -6.50
C PRO A 26 -4.75 4.65 -6.25
N PRO A 27 -3.48 5.10 -6.26
CA PRO A 27 -2.25 4.36 -6.59
C PRO A 27 -1.48 3.83 -5.36
N GLN A 28 -2.13 3.66 -4.20
CA GLN A 28 -1.45 3.28 -2.95
C GLN A 28 -0.77 1.91 -3.04
N ASP A 29 -1.36 0.95 -3.76
CA ASP A 29 -0.77 -0.38 -3.95
C ASP A 29 0.57 -0.31 -4.71
N ALA A 30 0.67 0.57 -5.71
CA ALA A 30 1.89 0.78 -6.48
C ALA A 30 3.01 1.36 -5.59
N ILE A 31 2.67 2.25 -4.66
CA ILE A 31 3.62 2.81 -3.69
C ILE A 31 4.18 1.70 -2.79
N VAL A 32 3.30 0.86 -2.22
CA VAL A 32 3.72 -0.24 -1.34
C VAL A 32 4.57 -1.25 -2.10
N LYS A 33 4.22 -1.60 -3.34
CA LYS A 33 5.02 -2.49 -4.19
C LYS A 33 6.41 -1.93 -4.47
N ALA A 34 6.53 -0.64 -4.77
CA ALA A 34 7.82 0.02 -4.99
C ALA A 34 8.70 -0.04 -3.73
N LEU A 35 8.11 0.21 -2.55
CA LEU A 35 8.82 0.11 -1.26
C LEU A 35 9.31 -1.32 -0.98
N LEU A 36 8.48 -2.33 -1.19
CA LEU A 36 8.84 -3.75 -1.01
C LEU A 36 9.95 -4.20 -1.99
N ASN A 37 10.00 -3.59 -3.17
CA ASN A 37 11.03 -3.84 -4.16
C ASN A 37 12.29 -2.99 -3.97
N HIS A 38 12.39 -2.24 -2.86
CA HIS A 38 13.51 -1.34 -2.58
C HIS A 38 13.77 -0.31 -3.70
N GLN A 39 12.70 0.17 -4.34
CA GLN A 39 12.78 1.16 -5.42
C GLN A 39 12.60 2.56 -4.85
N ASP A 40 13.40 3.51 -5.33
CA ASP A 40 13.19 4.93 -5.03
C ASP A 40 11.89 5.42 -5.67
N ILE A 41 11.04 6.10 -4.89
CA ILE A 41 9.75 6.62 -5.34
C ILE A 41 9.52 8.05 -4.86
N LEU A 42 9.04 8.89 -5.78
CA LEU A 42 8.54 10.24 -5.48
C LEU A 42 7.02 10.25 -5.62
N VAL A 43 6.32 10.55 -4.54
CA VAL A 43 4.86 10.67 -4.51
C VAL A 43 4.47 12.14 -4.33
N VAL A 44 3.77 12.71 -5.31
CA VAL A 44 3.27 14.09 -5.25
C VAL A 44 1.81 14.05 -4.84
N LEU A 45 1.52 14.54 -3.63
CA LEU A 45 0.17 14.59 -3.07
C LEU A 45 -0.33 16.04 -3.05
N PRO A 46 -1.39 16.39 -3.78
CA PRO A 46 -2.02 17.71 -3.61
C PRO A 46 -2.63 17.77 -2.20
N THR A 47 -2.32 18.83 -1.45
CA THR A 47 -2.97 19.08 -0.16
C THR A 47 -4.46 19.34 -0.41
N GLY A 48 -5.33 18.43 0.05
CA GLY A 48 -6.77 18.66 0.05
C GLY A 48 -7.66 17.50 -0.32
N GLU A 49 -7.15 16.41 -0.91
CA GLU A 49 -8.00 15.25 -1.26
C GLU A 49 -7.36 13.91 -0.86
N ASN A 50 -7.78 13.42 0.31
CA ASN A 50 -8.02 12.01 0.61
C ASN A 50 -6.90 10.97 0.41
N TYR A 51 -5.63 11.31 0.61
CA TYR A 51 -4.59 10.29 0.85
C TYR A 51 -4.47 9.82 2.30
N SER A 52 -5.22 10.46 3.22
CA SER A 52 -5.34 9.95 4.58
C SER A 52 -5.88 8.53 4.55
N LEU A 53 -5.05 7.61 5.01
CA LEU A 53 -5.42 6.28 5.46
C LEU A 53 -6.17 6.36 6.81
N LEU A 54 -7.10 7.31 6.95
CA LEU A 54 -7.78 7.70 8.20
C LEU A 54 -9.20 8.25 7.95
N SER A 55 -10.01 7.52 7.21
CA SER A 55 -11.47 7.47 7.40
C SER A 55 -11.90 6.03 7.35
#